data_AF-A0A942VAN1-F1
#
_entry.id   AF-A0A942VAN1-F1
#
_cell.length_a   1.000
_cell.length_b   1.000
_cell.length_c   1.000
_cell.angle_alpha   90.00
_cell.angle_beta   90.00
_cell.angle_gamma   90.00
#
_symmetry.space_group_name_H-M   'P 1'
#
loop_
_entity.id
_entity.type
_entity.pdbx_description
1 polymer ?
#
loop_
_entity_poly.entity_id
_entity_poly.type
_entity_poly.pdbx_seq_one_letter_code
_entity_poly.pdbx_strand_id
1 'polypeptide(L)'
;MKHFRFLIFSSLLMLLLNGGSIRAQNTVSLTPDIITHITLLPESASAEGIKIAATWWLPDWQNAMSQRLSDNSQPDSGSDQNCARYGYIQECVTPKVGSGIVRPLEGLTCYRSCTCPASYQYDVSNCSGMKQPAGGSCDGQYLECRCPETFIYNQTNCKDEYKLAGDTCDGLYDQCIPRPCSDGGYLEAEDQDKTCNQVTYGGRTCYACREKNCEEKCSAQGFMLNQECSKGQTKESCSSACGSYVKCIGEACPAGIGGSCEYGCSKYSTQNGCEDVCLECSLKPKGCENGTVESDSVWCSASAITDCAALGYKDASCSGHKIRCPFDTNQFSCFAN
;
A
#
# COMPACT_ATOMS: atom_id res chain seq x y z
N MET A 1 7.86 -34.01 -30.98
CA MET A 1 8.42 -35.38 -31.19
C MET A 1 9.64 -35.55 -30.29
N LYS A 2 9.61 -36.55 -29.40
CA LYS A 2 10.70 -37.17 -28.61
C LYS A 2 10.29 -37.31 -27.13
N HIS A 3 9.44 -38.28 -26.82
CA HIS A 3 9.44 -39.00 -25.54
C HIS A 3 8.72 -40.33 -25.76
N PHE A 4 9.44 -41.30 -26.34
CA PHE A 4 8.98 -42.68 -26.47
C PHE A 4 10.21 -43.57 -26.36
N ARG A 5 10.51 -44.04 -25.14
CA ARG A 5 11.52 -45.07 -24.80
C ARG A 5 11.62 -45.20 -23.28
N PHE A 6 10.61 -45.80 -22.63
CA PHE A 6 10.74 -46.27 -21.25
C PHE A 6 9.72 -47.38 -20.90
N LEU A 7 9.45 -48.30 -21.84
CA LEU A 7 8.52 -49.43 -21.64
C LEU A 7 9.03 -50.75 -22.23
N ILE A 8 10.33 -51.06 -22.13
CA ILE A 8 10.86 -52.39 -22.50
C ILE A 8 12.04 -52.75 -21.59
N PHE A 9 11.81 -52.91 -20.29
CA PHE A 9 12.80 -53.52 -19.37
C PHE A 9 12.15 -54.16 -18.12
N SER A 10 10.92 -54.67 -18.23
CA SER A 10 10.21 -55.36 -17.14
C SER A 10 9.67 -56.74 -17.54
N SER A 11 10.22 -57.36 -18.59
CA SER A 11 9.69 -58.64 -19.13
C SER A 11 10.71 -59.79 -19.17
N LEU A 12 11.83 -59.70 -18.43
CA LEU A 12 12.87 -60.74 -18.44
C LEU A 12 13.33 -61.21 -17.05
N LEU A 13 12.51 -61.02 -16.01
CA LEU A 13 12.76 -61.51 -14.65
C LEU A 13 11.55 -62.28 -14.10
N MET A 14 10.96 -63.15 -14.93
CA MET A 14 9.87 -64.07 -14.55
C MET A 14 10.08 -65.50 -15.10
N LEU A 15 11.32 -65.86 -15.40
CA LEU A 15 11.71 -67.25 -15.67
C LEU A 15 13.01 -67.51 -14.91
N LEU A 16 12.91 -68.09 -13.72
CA LEU A 16 13.89 -68.97 -13.05
C LEU A 16 13.43 -69.19 -11.60
N LEU A 17 12.57 -70.18 -11.40
CA LEU A 17 12.52 -71.10 -10.24
C LEU A 17 11.34 -72.07 -10.45
N ASN A 18 11.61 -73.05 -11.31
CA ASN A 18 10.86 -74.29 -11.40
C ASN A 18 11.09 -75.12 -10.14
N GLY A 19 10.05 -75.86 -9.71
CA GLY A 19 10.21 -77.21 -9.18
C GLY A 19 10.07 -77.37 -7.67
N GLY A 20 8.84 -77.63 -7.21
CA GLY A 20 8.57 -78.07 -5.85
C GLY A 20 7.10 -78.41 -5.63
N SER A 21 6.59 -79.43 -6.32
CA SER A 21 5.25 -79.98 -6.10
C SER A 21 5.31 -80.93 -4.89
N ILE A 22 4.69 -80.58 -3.76
CA ILE A 22 4.47 -81.53 -2.65
C ILE A 22 3.03 -82.03 -2.74
N ARG A 23 2.91 -83.27 -3.18
CA ARG A 23 1.68 -84.06 -3.17
C ARG A 23 1.59 -84.75 -1.80
N ALA A 24 0.62 -84.35 -0.97
CA ALA A 24 0.24 -85.16 0.18
C ALA A 24 -0.60 -86.35 -0.31
N GLN A 25 -0.12 -87.57 -0.12
CA GLN A 25 -0.87 -88.80 -0.32
C GLN A 25 -1.46 -89.27 1.00
N ASN A 26 -2.76 -89.60 0.97
CA ASN A 26 -3.51 -90.26 2.03
C ASN A 26 -3.12 -91.76 2.17
N THR A 27 -3.54 -92.33 3.30
CA THR A 27 -3.54 -93.75 3.76
C THR A 27 -2.26 -94.13 4.52
N VAL A 28 -2.30 -94.59 5.78
CA VAL A 28 -3.04 -95.74 6.31
C VAL A 28 -3.53 -95.47 7.75
N SER A 29 -4.77 -95.89 8.02
CA SER A 29 -5.41 -95.94 9.34
C SER A 29 -4.92 -97.19 10.10
N LEU A 30 -4.37 -97.03 11.30
CA LEU A 30 -4.15 -98.11 12.25
C LEU A 30 -4.87 -97.74 13.54
N THR A 31 -5.92 -98.51 13.82
CA THR A 31 -6.79 -98.45 15.00
C THR A 31 -6.05 -98.92 16.27
N PRO A 32 -6.49 -98.50 17.47
CA PRO A 32 -5.68 -98.56 18.69
C PRO A 32 -5.57 -99.97 19.28
N ASP A 33 -4.31 -100.34 19.57
CA ASP A 33 -3.82 -101.07 20.74
C ASP A 33 -4.76 -102.04 21.46
N ILE A 34 -4.76 -103.29 21.01
CA ILE A 34 -5.05 -104.45 21.87
C ILE A 34 -3.71 -105.17 22.10
N ILE A 35 -3.06 -104.90 23.23
CA ILE A 35 -1.91 -105.67 23.71
C ILE A 35 -2.47 -106.88 24.47
N THR A 36 -2.40 -108.05 23.87
CA THR A 36 -2.76 -109.33 24.51
C THR A 36 -1.64 -109.77 25.46
N HIS A 37 -1.96 -109.98 26.74
CA HIS A 37 -1.04 -110.61 27.70
C HIS A 37 -0.96 -112.11 27.45
N ILE A 38 0.25 -112.60 27.13
CA ILE A 38 0.57 -114.04 27.01
C ILE A 38 0.50 -114.64 28.42
N THR A 39 -0.47 -115.52 28.66
CA THR A 39 -0.59 -116.30 29.89
C THR A 39 0.07 -117.67 29.68
N LEU A 40 1.21 -117.90 30.33
CA LEU A 40 1.86 -119.21 30.38
C LEU A 40 1.31 -119.98 31.59
N LEU A 41 0.39 -120.91 31.37
CA LEU A 41 0.01 -121.91 32.36
C LEU A 41 0.93 -123.14 32.22
N PRO A 42 1.67 -123.54 33.27
CA PRO A 42 2.21 -124.89 33.33
C PRO A 42 1.13 -125.89 33.78
N GLU A 43 1.07 -127.02 33.09
CA GLU A 43 0.18 -128.15 33.40
C GLU A 43 0.71 -129.01 34.56
N SER A 44 -0.21 -129.75 35.15
CA SER A 44 -0.32 -130.20 36.54
C SER A 44 0.76 -131.15 37.09
N ALA A 45 1.13 -130.93 38.35
CA ALA A 45 1.55 -131.97 39.28
C ALA A 45 0.88 -131.75 40.65
N SER A 46 -0.05 -132.64 40.97
CA SER A 46 -0.53 -133.11 42.28
C SER A 46 -0.29 -132.26 43.55
N ALA A 47 -1.38 -132.14 44.31
CA ALA A 47 -1.49 -131.86 45.75
C ALA A 47 -1.65 -130.39 46.19
N GLU A 48 -2.91 -130.09 46.53
CA GLU A 48 -3.46 -129.12 47.50
C GLU A 48 -2.57 -127.97 48.00
N GLY A 49 -2.96 -126.73 47.66
CA GLY A 49 -2.67 -125.57 48.52
C GLY A 49 -1.77 -124.46 47.95
N ILE A 50 -1.74 -124.21 46.64
CA ILE A 50 -0.97 -123.07 46.10
C ILE A 50 -1.74 -121.76 46.31
N LYS A 51 -1.33 -120.96 47.31
CA LYS A 51 -1.70 -119.54 47.41
C LYS A 51 -0.92 -118.76 46.35
N ILE A 52 -1.61 -118.33 45.31
CA ILE A 52 -1.05 -117.45 44.28
C ILE A 52 -0.96 -116.04 44.88
N ALA A 53 0.25 -115.54 45.13
CA ALA A 53 0.46 -114.14 45.46
C ALA A 53 0.54 -113.35 44.15
N ALA A 54 -0.48 -112.54 43.87
CA ALA A 54 -0.41 -111.57 42.77
C ALA A 54 0.39 -110.35 43.24
N THR A 55 1.66 -110.25 42.81
CA THR A 55 2.44 -109.02 42.97
C THR A 55 1.99 -108.04 41.89
N TRP A 56 1.23 -107.01 42.27
CA TRP A 56 0.89 -105.90 41.38
C TRP A 56 2.08 -104.95 41.28
N TRP A 57 2.72 -104.93 40.12
CA TRP A 57 3.69 -103.89 39.78
C TRP A 57 2.90 -102.70 39.23
N LEU A 58 2.91 -101.58 39.95
CA LEU A 58 2.42 -100.31 39.41
C LEU A 58 3.39 -99.87 38.31
N PRO A 59 2.92 -99.63 37.08
CA PRO A 59 3.80 -99.19 36.00
C PRO A 59 4.41 -97.81 36.27
N ASP A 60 5.70 -97.70 35.97
CA ASP A 60 6.65 -96.65 36.36
C ASP A 60 6.28 -95.22 35.89
N TRP A 61 5.25 -95.08 35.04
CA TRP A 61 4.77 -93.78 34.55
C TRP A 61 4.07 -92.94 35.63
N GLN A 62 3.61 -93.54 36.74
CA GLN A 62 3.10 -92.76 37.88
C GLN A 62 4.20 -91.91 38.56
N ASN A 63 5.46 -92.35 38.50
CA ASN A 63 6.61 -91.56 38.98
C ASN A 63 6.98 -90.40 38.05
N ALA A 64 6.53 -90.42 36.79
CA ALA A 64 6.70 -89.30 35.86
C ALA A 64 5.58 -88.24 36.03
N MET A 65 4.44 -88.60 36.62
CA MET A 65 3.35 -87.66 36.92
C MET A 65 3.68 -86.79 38.14
N SER A 66 4.35 -87.34 39.15
CA SER A 66 4.81 -86.58 40.32
C SER A 66 5.84 -85.51 39.95
N GLN A 67 6.67 -85.75 38.92
CA GLN A 67 7.62 -84.75 38.41
C GLN A 67 6.97 -83.64 37.58
N ARG A 68 5.83 -83.90 36.91
CA ARG A 68 5.04 -82.84 36.24
C ARG A 68 4.30 -81.92 37.22
N LEU A 69 4.06 -82.40 38.44
CA LEU A 69 3.47 -81.63 39.55
C LEU A 69 4.52 -81.04 40.50
N SER A 70 5.78 -81.46 40.41
CA SER A 70 6.90 -80.91 41.20
C SER A 70 7.76 -79.90 40.46
N ASP A 71 7.47 -79.64 39.18
CA ASP A 71 7.95 -78.44 38.52
C ASP A 71 7.17 -77.25 39.09
N ASN A 72 7.66 -76.80 40.25
CA ASN A 72 7.44 -75.46 40.79
C ASN A 72 8.05 -74.36 39.88
N SER A 73 8.39 -74.68 38.62
CA SER A 73 8.22 -73.71 37.56
C SER A 73 6.73 -73.46 37.36
N GLN A 74 6.18 -72.70 38.31
CA GLN A 74 5.10 -71.76 38.03
C GLN A 74 5.31 -71.25 36.61
N PRO A 75 4.38 -71.46 35.66
CA PRO A 75 4.49 -70.79 34.37
C PRO A 75 4.47 -69.30 34.70
N ASP A 76 5.62 -68.63 34.58
CA ASP A 76 5.88 -67.25 35.03
C ASP A 76 4.59 -66.45 35.24
N SER A 77 4.04 -66.54 36.45
CA SER A 77 2.83 -65.80 36.82
C SER A 77 3.26 -64.40 37.26
N GLY A 78 4.05 -63.75 36.42
CA GLY A 78 4.70 -62.50 36.80
C GLY A 78 5.90 -62.09 35.95
N SER A 79 5.75 -62.00 34.63
CA SER A 79 6.36 -60.92 33.83
C SER A 79 6.07 -61.16 32.34
N ASP A 80 5.19 -60.34 31.76
CA ASP A 80 4.91 -60.24 30.31
C ASP A 80 3.75 -61.09 29.74
N GLN A 81 2.66 -61.24 30.49
CA GLN A 81 1.34 -61.57 29.91
C GLN A 81 0.72 -60.32 29.27
N ASN A 82 1.44 -59.68 28.35
CA ASN A 82 0.96 -58.48 27.64
C ASN A 82 0.45 -58.84 26.23
N CYS A 83 -0.37 -57.98 25.66
CA CYS A 83 -0.89 -58.18 24.31
C CYS A 83 0.21 -58.27 23.23
N ALA A 84 1.35 -57.62 23.45
CA ALA A 84 2.48 -57.61 22.52
C ALA A 84 3.06 -59.00 22.26
N ARG A 85 3.06 -59.88 23.27
CA ARG A 85 3.49 -61.29 23.14
C ARG A 85 2.68 -62.08 22.10
N TYR A 86 1.43 -61.68 21.88
CA TYR A 86 0.52 -62.29 20.92
C TYR A 86 0.37 -61.47 19.62
N GLY A 87 1.20 -60.43 19.44
CA GLY A 87 1.12 -59.52 18.30
C GLY A 87 -0.10 -58.59 18.31
N TYR A 88 -0.69 -58.34 19.48
CA TYR A 88 -1.83 -57.43 19.66
C TYR A 88 -1.44 -56.19 20.46
N ILE A 89 -2.29 -55.17 20.39
CA ILE A 89 -2.09 -53.88 21.05
C ILE A 89 -2.80 -53.89 22.41
N GLN A 90 -2.09 -53.54 23.47
CA GLN A 90 -2.64 -53.47 24.83
C GLN A 90 -3.48 -52.21 25.02
N GLU A 91 -2.95 -51.06 24.58
CA GLU A 91 -3.56 -49.75 24.73
C GLU A 91 -3.24 -48.90 23.49
N CYS A 92 -4.24 -48.16 23.01
CA CYS A 92 -4.07 -47.24 21.89
C CYS A 92 -3.71 -45.86 22.41
N VAL A 93 -2.73 -45.22 21.79
CA VAL A 93 -2.39 -43.82 22.08
C VAL A 93 -3.56 -42.94 21.67
N THR A 94 -4.04 -42.11 22.61
CA THR A 94 -5.10 -41.14 22.33
C THR A 94 -4.68 -40.22 21.18
N PRO A 95 -5.59 -39.95 20.21
CA PRO A 95 -7.03 -40.19 20.24
C PRO A 95 -7.49 -41.51 19.60
N LYS A 96 -6.58 -42.41 19.19
CA LYS A 96 -6.97 -43.66 18.51
C LYS A 96 -7.71 -44.58 19.46
N VAL A 97 -8.74 -45.25 18.93
CA VAL A 97 -9.53 -46.25 19.64
C VAL A 97 -9.20 -47.65 19.14
N GLY A 98 -9.16 -48.60 20.06
CA GLY A 98 -8.89 -50.00 19.74
C GLY A 98 -10.04 -50.64 18.96
N SER A 99 -9.71 -51.34 17.88
CA SER A 99 -10.66 -52.05 17.02
C SER A 99 -10.32 -53.54 16.97
N GLY A 100 -11.37 -54.38 16.94
CA GLY A 100 -11.24 -55.83 16.95
C GLY A 100 -10.69 -56.37 18.27
N ILE A 101 -11.54 -56.42 19.30
CA ILE A 101 -11.20 -56.94 20.62
C ILE A 101 -10.83 -58.43 20.52
N VAL A 102 -9.69 -58.81 21.10
CA VAL A 102 -9.20 -60.19 21.21
C VAL A 102 -8.88 -60.49 22.67
N ARG A 103 -9.15 -61.72 23.11
CA ARG A 103 -8.85 -62.18 24.48
C ARG A 103 -7.93 -63.41 24.44
N PRO A 104 -6.61 -63.23 24.36
CA PRO A 104 -5.66 -64.34 24.26
C PRO A 104 -5.56 -65.19 25.54
N LEU A 105 -5.83 -64.59 26.70
CA LEU A 105 -5.98 -65.26 27.99
C LEU A 105 -7.21 -64.74 28.74
N GLU A 106 -7.71 -65.51 29.70
CA GLU A 106 -8.74 -65.03 30.62
C GLU A 106 -8.24 -63.80 31.38
N GLY A 107 -9.03 -62.72 31.34
CA GLY A 107 -8.69 -61.44 31.96
C GLY A 107 -7.83 -60.50 31.11
N LEU A 108 -7.20 -60.95 30.03
CA LEU A 108 -6.39 -60.11 29.14
C LEU A 108 -7.19 -59.66 27.91
N THR A 109 -7.51 -58.37 27.83
CA THR A 109 -8.20 -57.77 26.66
C THR A 109 -7.19 -57.01 25.80
N CYS A 110 -7.13 -57.37 24.52
CA CYS A 110 -6.22 -56.80 23.52
C CYS A 110 -6.99 -56.27 22.31
N TYR A 111 -6.35 -55.41 21.51
CA TYR A 111 -6.91 -54.88 20.27
C TYR A 111 -6.07 -55.34 19.06
N ARG A 112 -6.75 -55.67 17.96
CA ARG A 112 -6.07 -56.07 16.71
C ARG A 112 -5.45 -54.87 16.00
N SER A 113 -6.08 -53.70 16.05
CA SER A 113 -5.57 -52.46 15.49
C SER A 113 -6.06 -51.26 16.28
N CYS A 114 -5.41 -50.11 16.10
CA CYS A 114 -5.87 -48.82 16.60
C CYS A 114 -6.32 -47.97 15.40
N THR A 115 -7.53 -47.45 15.44
CA THR A 115 -8.10 -46.63 14.37
C THR A 115 -8.52 -45.27 14.92
N CYS A 116 -8.44 -44.23 14.09
CA CYS A 116 -8.95 -42.92 14.46
C CYS A 116 -10.48 -42.99 14.65
N PRO A 117 -11.04 -42.31 15.68
CA PRO A 117 -12.48 -42.17 15.83
C PRO A 117 -13.11 -41.50 14.61
N ALA A 118 -14.37 -41.83 14.31
CA ALA A 118 -15.12 -41.24 13.20
C ALA A 118 -15.30 -39.71 13.31
N SER A 119 -15.05 -39.11 14.47
CA SER A 119 -15.05 -37.65 14.66
C SER A 119 -13.90 -36.94 13.95
N TYR A 120 -12.79 -37.64 13.70
CA TYR A 120 -11.69 -37.13 12.88
C TYR A 120 -12.05 -37.39 11.43
N GLN A 121 -12.78 -36.47 10.82
CA GLN A 121 -13.33 -36.64 9.46
C GLN A 121 -12.78 -35.63 8.46
N TYR A 122 -12.06 -34.61 8.92
CA TYR A 122 -11.60 -33.51 8.06
C TYR A 122 -10.15 -33.70 7.62
N ASP A 123 -9.86 -33.37 6.37
CA ASP A 123 -8.52 -33.35 5.79
C ASP A 123 -8.35 -32.10 4.92
N VAL A 124 -7.14 -31.84 4.45
CA VAL A 124 -6.82 -30.64 3.66
C VAL A 124 -7.72 -30.51 2.41
N SER A 125 -8.23 -31.62 1.89
CA SER A 125 -9.03 -31.67 0.66
C SER A 125 -10.53 -31.46 0.88
N ASN A 126 -11.03 -31.58 2.11
CA ASN A 126 -12.46 -31.60 2.39
C ASN A 126 -12.97 -30.41 3.23
N CYS A 127 -12.07 -29.54 3.66
CA CYS A 127 -12.45 -28.24 4.19
C CYS A 127 -12.92 -27.32 3.06
N SER A 128 -14.17 -26.87 3.14
CA SER A 128 -14.76 -25.96 2.16
C SER A 128 -14.25 -24.53 2.31
N GLY A 129 -14.02 -23.86 1.18
CA GLY A 129 -13.64 -22.44 1.13
C GLY A 129 -12.22 -22.20 1.63
N MET A 130 -12.02 -21.15 2.42
CA MET A 130 -10.72 -20.74 2.98
C MET A 130 -10.39 -21.41 4.32
N LYS A 131 -11.19 -22.37 4.77
CA LYS A 131 -10.99 -23.04 6.06
C LYS A 131 -9.87 -24.06 5.97
N GLN A 132 -9.11 -24.18 7.05
CA GLN A 132 -8.03 -25.16 7.20
C GLN A 132 -8.41 -26.19 8.27
N PRO A 133 -7.85 -27.42 8.19
CA PRO A 133 -8.05 -28.42 9.24
C PRO A 133 -7.53 -27.89 10.59
N ALA A 134 -8.33 -28.04 11.64
CA ALA A 134 -8.07 -27.52 12.96
C ALA A 134 -8.49 -28.50 14.06
N GLY A 135 -8.11 -28.18 15.30
CA GLY A 135 -8.36 -29.03 16.46
C GLY A 135 -7.35 -30.18 16.57
N GLY A 136 -7.77 -31.28 17.18
CA GLY A 136 -6.95 -32.50 17.31
C GLY A 136 -6.69 -33.15 15.95
N SER A 137 -5.53 -33.79 15.81
CA SER A 137 -5.15 -34.56 14.61
C SER A 137 -4.99 -36.05 14.92
N CYS A 138 -5.41 -36.90 13.98
CA CYS A 138 -5.23 -38.34 14.01
C CYS A 138 -4.99 -38.87 12.60
N ASP A 139 -3.79 -39.41 12.32
CA ASP A 139 -3.39 -39.95 11.01
C ASP A 139 -3.72 -39.04 9.82
N GLY A 140 -3.50 -37.73 9.99
CA GLY A 140 -3.76 -36.72 8.95
C GLY A 140 -5.22 -36.27 8.83
N GLN A 141 -6.12 -36.80 9.66
CA GLN A 141 -7.50 -36.36 9.80
C GLN A 141 -7.66 -35.47 11.04
N TYR A 142 -8.64 -34.56 11.00
CA TYR A 142 -8.84 -33.50 11.98
C TYR A 142 -10.30 -33.45 12.41
N LEU A 143 -10.55 -32.86 13.58
CA LEU A 143 -11.87 -32.78 14.20
C LEU A 143 -12.78 -31.72 13.56
N GLU A 144 -12.19 -30.67 12.99
CA GLU A 144 -12.95 -29.54 12.48
C GLU A 144 -12.20 -28.79 11.37
N CYS A 145 -12.91 -27.97 10.61
CA CYS A 145 -12.35 -26.99 9.70
C CYS A 145 -12.63 -25.59 10.26
N ARG A 146 -11.59 -24.78 10.44
CA ARG A 146 -11.72 -23.40 10.94
C ARG A 146 -11.04 -22.42 10.00
N CYS A 147 -11.51 -21.18 10.01
CA CYS A 147 -10.81 -20.10 9.34
C CYS A 147 -9.44 -19.88 10.01
N PRO A 148 -8.38 -19.63 9.23
CA PRO A 148 -7.10 -19.21 9.78
C PRO A 148 -7.25 -17.96 10.65
N GLU A 149 -6.39 -17.83 11.67
CA GLU A 149 -6.40 -16.68 12.59
C GLU A 149 -6.05 -15.35 11.92
N THR A 150 -5.68 -15.34 10.63
CA THR A 150 -5.43 -14.13 9.85
C THR A 150 -6.72 -13.44 9.40
N PHE A 151 -7.85 -14.16 9.32
CA PHE A 151 -9.15 -13.59 8.94
C PHE A 151 -9.78 -12.87 10.15
N ILE A 152 -9.33 -11.65 10.40
CA ILE A 152 -9.75 -10.86 11.57
C ILE A 152 -10.55 -9.61 11.20
N TYR A 153 -10.50 -9.16 9.95
CA TYR A 153 -11.00 -7.85 9.58
C TYR A 153 -12.49 -7.87 9.23
N ASN A 154 -13.22 -6.86 9.70
CA ASN A 154 -14.62 -6.62 9.39
C ASN A 154 -14.92 -5.11 9.41
N GLN A 155 -16.18 -4.73 9.20
CA GLN A 155 -16.59 -3.33 9.16
C GLN A 155 -16.36 -2.58 10.49
N THR A 156 -16.19 -3.30 11.61
CA THR A 156 -16.00 -2.72 12.93
C THR A 156 -14.55 -2.32 13.20
N ASN A 157 -13.58 -3.11 12.71
CA ASN A 157 -12.15 -2.89 12.95
C ASN A 157 -11.36 -2.37 11.73
N CYS A 158 -11.94 -2.44 10.53
CA CYS A 158 -11.38 -1.83 9.32
C CYS A 158 -12.21 -0.60 8.94
N LYS A 159 -11.92 0.53 9.60
CA LYS A 159 -12.69 1.77 9.50
C LYS A 159 -11.91 2.92 8.86
N ASP A 160 -12.67 3.95 8.51
CA ASP A 160 -12.21 5.27 8.12
C ASP A 160 -11.38 5.25 6.83
N GLU A 161 -10.06 5.44 6.98
CA GLU A 161 -9.09 5.59 5.90
C GLU A 161 -8.70 4.25 5.26
N TYR A 162 -9.33 3.16 5.70
CA TYR A 162 -9.08 1.80 5.23
C TYR A 162 -10.34 1.14 4.68
N LYS A 163 -10.15 0.08 3.89
CA LYS A 163 -11.21 -0.76 3.33
C LYS A 163 -10.86 -2.24 3.45
N LEU A 164 -11.89 -3.05 3.63
CA LEU A 164 -11.79 -4.51 3.60
C LEU A 164 -11.30 -4.97 2.22
N ALA A 165 -10.35 -5.90 2.20
CA ALA A 165 -9.76 -6.43 0.99
C ALA A 165 -9.27 -7.88 1.23
N GLY A 166 -8.76 -8.50 0.16
CA GLY A 166 -8.28 -9.87 0.19
C GLY A 166 -9.41 -10.89 0.12
N ASP A 167 -9.17 -12.05 0.72
CA ASP A 167 -10.09 -13.18 0.77
C ASP A 167 -11.04 -13.07 1.96
N THR A 168 -12.09 -13.90 1.97
CA THR A 168 -13.09 -13.91 3.05
C THR A 168 -13.31 -15.32 3.59
N CYS A 169 -13.40 -15.43 4.92
CA CYS A 169 -13.75 -16.65 5.62
C CYS A 169 -14.76 -16.35 6.75
N ASP A 170 -15.93 -16.98 6.71
CA ASP A 170 -17.03 -16.77 7.67
C ASP A 170 -17.39 -15.27 7.90
N GLY A 171 -17.26 -14.44 6.86
CA GLY A 171 -17.58 -13.01 6.89
C GLY A 171 -16.46 -12.10 7.42
N LEU A 172 -15.30 -12.66 7.76
CA LEU A 172 -14.08 -11.92 8.10
C LEU A 172 -13.11 -11.92 6.92
N TYR A 173 -12.34 -10.84 6.79
CA TYR A 173 -11.34 -10.63 5.74
C TYR A 173 -9.93 -10.80 6.30
N ASP A 174 -9.00 -11.23 5.45
CA ASP A 174 -7.58 -11.38 5.80
C ASP A 174 -6.77 -10.09 5.59
N GLN A 175 -7.34 -9.09 4.92
CA GLN A 175 -6.68 -7.80 4.70
C GLN A 175 -7.59 -6.60 4.99
N CYS A 176 -6.96 -5.55 5.53
CA CYS A 176 -7.51 -4.22 5.66
C CYS A 176 -6.49 -3.25 5.04
N ILE A 177 -6.79 -2.74 3.85
CA ILE A 177 -5.85 -1.93 3.07
C ILE A 177 -6.26 -0.47 3.08
N PRO A 178 -5.30 0.46 3.02
CA PRO A 178 -5.63 1.88 2.97
C PRO A 178 -6.37 2.24 1.70
N ARG A 179 -7.32 3.17 1.83
CA ARG A 179 -8.02 3.79 0.71
C ARG A 179 -7.06 4.73 -0.05
N PRO A 180 -7.30 4.94 -1.35
CA PRO A 180 -6.53 5.93 -2.09
C PRO A 180 -6.74 7.33 -1.49
N CYS A 181 -5.75 8.22 -1.61
CA CYS A 181 -5.83 9.59 -1.13
C CYS A 181 -7.08 10.32 -1.68
N SER A 182 -7.51 9.98 -2.90
CA SER A 182 -8.68 10.53 -3.55
C SER A 182 -10.00 10.28 -2.81
N ASP A 183 -10.13 9.16 -2.09
CA ASP A 183 -11.32 8.87 -1.27
C ASP A 183 -11.46 9.88 -0.11
N GLY A 184 -10.32 10.39 0.38
CA GLY A 184 -10.25 11.44 1.40
C GLY A 184 -10.29 12.86 0.82
N GLY A 185 -10.39 13.02 -0.51
CA GLY A 185 -10.33 14.34 -1.17
C GLY A 185 -8.91 14.92 -1.25
N TYR A 186 -7.88 14.08 -1.13
CA TYR A 186 -6.48 14.47 -1.21
C TYR A 186 -5.83 14.02 -2.53
N LEU A 187 -4.70 14.63 -2.87
CA LEU A 187 -3.87 14.21 -3.99
C LEU A 187 -2.78 13.22 -3.52
N GLU A 188 -2.40 12.29 -4.41
CA GLU A 188 -1.30 11.34 -4.19
C GLU A 188 0.08 12.00 -4.32
N ALA A 189 0.14 13.17 -4.97
CA ALA A 189 1.36 13.93 -5.19
C ALA A 189 1.08 15.44 -5.02
N GLU A 190 2.15 16.18 -4.74
CA GLU A 190 2.09 17.64 -4.66
C GLU A 190 1.85 18.25 -6.04
N ASP A 191 0.91 19.20 -6.11
CA ASP A 191 0.60 19.96 -7.31
C ASP A 191 1.29 21.33 -7.25
N GLN A 192 2.23 21.57 -8.18
CA GLN A 192 3.04 22.78 -8.21
C GLN A 192 2.22 24.05 -8.48
N ASP A 193 1.03 23.94 -9.07
CA ASP A 193 0.16 25.08 -9.35
C ASP A 193 -0.73 25.46 -8.14
N LYS A 194 -0.73 24.61 -7.11
CA LYS A 194 -1.55 24.77 -5.89
C LYS A 194 -0.67 25.00 -4.67
N THR A 195 -1.30 25.44 -3.59
CA THR A 195 -0.67 25.43 -2.27
C THR A 195 -1.10 24.13 -1.60
N CYS A 196 -0.15 23.22 -1.39
CA CYS A 196 -0.40 21.90 -0.83
C CYS A 196 0.20 21.78 0.56
N ASN A 197 -0.49 21.06 1.45
CA ASN A 197 0.05 20.64 2.73
C ASN A 197 0.06 19.12 2.82
N GLN A 198 1.14 18.57 3.35
CA GLN A 198 1.25 17.15 3.58
C GLN A 198 0.30 16.70 4.69
N VAL A 199 -0.44 15.62 4.44
CA VAL A 199 -1.33 14.98 5.39
C VAL A 199 -1.09 13.47 5.39
N THR A 200 -1.40 12.79 6.49
CA THR A 200 -1.35 11.33 6.54
C THR A 200 -2.77 10.79 6.42
N TYR A 201 -3.02 9.93 5.42
CA TYR A 201 -4.30 9.27 5.21
C TYR A 201 -4.06 7.80 4.83
N GLY A 202 -4.65 6.87 5.57
CA GLY A 202 -4.43 5.43 5.39
C GLY A 202 -2.97 5.03 5.67
N GLY A 203 -2.29 5.72 6.60
CA GLY A 203 -0.87 5.49 6.89
C GLY A 203 0.08 5.85 5.74
N ARG A 204 -0.41 6.57 4.72
CA ARG A 204 0.37 7.06 3.57
C ARG A 204 0.40 8.57 3.56
N THR A 205 1.39 9.11 2.88
CA THR A 205 1.52 10.54 2.63
C THR A 205 0.60 10.97 1.50
N CYS A 206 -0.34 11.86 1.78
CA CYS A 206 -1.23 12.50 0.82
C CYS A 206 -1.08 14.04 0.91
N TYR A 207 -1.69 14.77 -0.03
CA TYR A 207 -1.59 16.23 -0.11
C TYR A 207 -2.96 16.90 -0.14
N ALA A 208 -3.20 17.77 0.84
CA ALA A 208 -4.36 18.65 0.88
C ALA A 208 -4.01 19.95 0.15
N CYS A 209 -4.54 20.09 -1.07
CA CYS A 209 -4.22 21.21 -1.95
C CYS A 209 -5.38 22.18 -2.10
N ARG A 210 -5.06 23.47 -2.11
CA ARG A 210 -5.99 24.55 -2.43
C ARG A 210 -5.45 25.39 -3.58
N GLU A 211 -6.34 26.05 -4.30
CA GLU A 211 -5.94 27.05 -5.29
C GLU A 211 -5.09 28.14 -4.63
N LYS A 212 -3.96 28.47 -5.25
CA LYS A 212 -3.15 29.63 -4.84
C LYS A 212 -4.00 30.88 -4.96
N ASN A 213 -3.99 31.69 -3.91
CA ASN A 213 -4.62 33.00 -3.95
C ASN A 213 -3.80 33.98 -4.80
N CYS A 214 -4.37 35.15 -5.11
CA CYS A 214 -3.69 36.13 -5.96
C CYS A 214 -2.38 36.64 -5.37
N GLU A 215 -2.28 36.76 -4.04
CA GLU A 215 -1.04 37.14 -3.37
C GLU A 215 0.07 36.12 -3.63
N GLU A 216 -0.23 34.83 -3.42
CA GLU A 216 0.70 33.71 -3.63
C GLU A 216 1.14 33.63 -5.10
N LYS A 217 0.23 33.86 -6.05
CA LYS A 217 0.53 33.82 -7.49
C LYS A 217 1.39 35.00 -7.95
N CYS A 218 1.04 36.21 -7.50
CA CYS A 218 1.52 37.45 -8.09
C CYS A 218 2.70 38.08 -7.35
N SER A 219 2.77 37.91 -6.02
CA SER A 219 3.81 38.56 -5.21
C SER A 219 5.22 38.03 -5.52
N ALA A 220 5.35 36.72 -5.80
CA ALA A 220 6.62 36.12 -6.21
C ALA A 220 7.16 36.67 -7.54
N GLN A 221 6.29 37.26 -8.37
CA GLN A 221 6.63 37.84 -9.67
C GLN A 221 6.85 39.38 -9.59
N GLY A 222 6.73 39.96 -8.39
CA GLY A 222 6.91 41.38 -8.13
C GLY A 222 5.69 42.25 -8.42
N PHE A 223 4.48 41.67 -8.51
CA PHE A 223 3.25 42.44 -8.53
C PHE A 223 2.85 42.82 -7.11
N MET A 224 2.30 44.02 -6.97
CA MET A 224 1.92 44.59 -5.68
C MET A 224 0.41 44.88 -5.65
N LEU A 225 -0.21 44.63 -4.51
CA LEU A 225 -1.65 44.86 -4.33
C LEU A 225 -1.97 46.36 -4.42
N ASN A 226 -2.89 46.72 -5.31
CA ASN A 226 -3.35 48.09 -5.53
C ASN A 226 -2.21 49.10 -5.76
N GLN A 227 -1.14 48.67 -6.43
CA GLN A 227 -0.02 49.54 -6.76
C GLN A 227 -0.45 50.64 -7.72
N GLU A 228 -0.20 51.89 -7.34
CA GLU A 228 -0.30 53.02 -8.24
C GLU A 228 1.04 53.24 -8.95
N CYS A 229 0.99 53.33 -10.28
CA CYS A 229 2.14 53.60 -11.11
C CYS A 229 2.27 55.09 -11.35
N SER A 230 3.52 55.55 -11.39
CA SER A 230 3.80 56.96 -11.70
C SER A 230 3.39 57.27 -13.14
N LYS A 231 3.16 58.55 -13.42
CA LYS A 231 2.90 59.02 -14.78
C LYS A 231 4.04 58.57 -15.72
N GLY A 232 3.70 58.14 -16.93
CA GLY A 232 4.65 57.57 -17.90
C GLY A 232 4.85 56.06 -17.80
N GLN A 233 4.51 55.44 -16.67
CA GLN A 233 4.58 54.00 -16.52
C GLN A 233 3.30 53.31 -17.01
N THR A 234 3.44 52.11 -17.57
CA THR A 234 2.31 51.26 -17.93
C THR A 234 1.96 50.31 -16.79
N LYS A 235 0.66 50.05 -16.61
CA LYS A 235 0.14 49.09 -15.64
C LYS A 235 0.04 47.72 -16.29
N GLU A 236 0.78 46.74 -15.79
CA GLU A 236 0.60 45.32 -16.12
C GLU A 236 -0.18 44.64 -15.00
N SER A 237 -1.22 43.89 -15.34
CA SER A 237 -2.00 43.08 -14.39
C SER A 237 -1.47 41.65 -14.37
N CYS A 238 -1.33 41.07 -13.18
CA CYS A 238 -0.80 39.71 -12.99
C CYS A 238 -1.58 38.64 -13.77
N SER A 239 -2.91 38.68 -13.75
CA SER A 239 -3.78 37.82 -14.55
C SER A 239 -5.20 38.39 -14.58
N SER A 240 -6.04 37.89 -15.50
CA SER A 240 -7.44 38.31 -15.63
C SER A 240 -8.26 38.12 -14.34
N ALA A 241 -7.91 37.12 -13.52
CA ALA A 241 -8.57 36.86 -12.23
C ALA A 241 -7.99 37.67 -11.07
N CYS A 242 -6.77 38.21 -11.20
CA CYS A 242 -6.04 38.94 -10.16
C CYS A 242 -5.71 40.38 -10.58
N GLY A 243 -6.69 41.08 -11.15
CA GLY A 243 -6.50 42.43 -11.72
C GLY A 243 -6.06 43.51 -10.73
N SER A 244 -6.24 43.30 -9.43
CA SER A 244 -5.80 44.22 -8.36
C SER A 244 -4.29 44.16 -8.09
N TYR A 245 -3.61 43.09 -8.53
CA TYR A 245 -2.16 42.97 -8.42
C TYR A 245 -1.51 43.55 -9.67
N VAL A 246 -0.85 44.69 -9.50
CA VAL A 246 -0.30 45.49 -10.59
C VAL A 246 1.21 45.61 -10.46
N LYS A 247 1.89 45.55 -11.60
CA LYS A 247 3.31 45.84 -11.74
C LYS A 247 3.48 47.03 -12.69
N CYS A 248 4.28 47.98 -12.28
CA CYS A 248 4.59 49.15 -13.09
C CYS A 248 5.77 48.83 -14.00
N ILE A 249 5.57 48.98 -15.31
CA ILE A 249 6.63 48.79 -16.31
C ILE A 249 6.99 50.15 -16.90
N GLY A 250 8.28 50.32 -17.20
CA GLY A 250 8.81 51.53 -17.80
C GLY A 250 9.31 52.54 -16.76
N GLU A 251 9.93 53.59 -17.28
CA GLU A 251 10.45 54.68 -16.48
C GLU A 251 9.34 55.67 -16.13
N ALA A 252 9.37 56.19 -14.91
CA ALA A 252 8.51 57.30 -14.53
C ALA A 252 8.90 58.56 -15.33
N CYS A 253 7.94 59.43 -15.60
CA CYS A 253 8.22 60.70 -16.26
C CYS A 253 9.34 61.46 -15.52
N PRO A 254 10.25 62.13 -16.23
CA PRO A 254 11.23 63.04 -15.62
C PRO A 254 10.50 64.09 -14.79
N ALA A 255 11.18 64.59 -13.76
CA ALA A 255 10.69 65.70 -12.97
C ALA A 255 10.50 66.92 -13.88
N GLY A 256 9.25 67.22 -14.21
CA GLY A 256 8.90 68.42 -14.96
C GLY A 256 9.16 69.67 -14.11
N ILE A 257 9.34 70.80 -14.78
CA ILE A 257 9.36 72.11 -14.12
C ILE A 257 7.92 72.40 -13.69
N GLY A 258 7.59 72.01 -12.46
CA GLY A 258 6.23 71.98 -11.92
C GLY A 258 5.58 73.35 -11.86
N GLY A 259 4.74 73.66 -12.85
CA GLY A 259 3.76 74.76 -12.82
C GLY A 259 4.35 76.16 -13.04
N SER A 260 3.71 76.90 -13.96
CA SER A 260 3.88 78.34 -14.19
C SER A 260 5.17 78.79 -14.89
N CYS A 261 5.52 78.18 -16.03
CA CYS A 261 6.31 78.92 -17.01
C CYS A 261 5.48 80.13 -17.48
N GLU A 262 5.92 81.35 -17.17
CA GLU A 262 5.19 82.61 -17.45
C GLU A 262 4.82 82.74 -18.93
N TYR A 263 5.68 82.27 -19.82
CA TYR A 263 5.46 82.30 -21.28
C TYR A 263 5.22 80.91 -21.90
N GLY A 264 4.81 79.93 -21.08
CA GLY A 264 4.58 78.56 -21.51
C GLY A 264 5.86 77.73 -21.66
N CYS A 265 5.71 76.49 -22.09
CA CYS A 265 6.83 75.55 -22.21
C CYS A 265 7.52 75.66 -23.58
N SER A 266 8.85 75.68 -23.60
CA SER A 266 9.65 75.63 -24.83
C SER A 266 9.92 74.18 -25.28
N LYS A 267 10.08 73.26 -24.33
CA LYS A 267 10.42 71.87 -24.60
C LYS A 267 9.66 70.92 -23.70
N TYR A 268 8.85 70.07 -24.31
CA TYR A 268 8.12 68.99 -23.65
C TYR A 268 8.93 67.68 -23.68
N SER A 269 8.62 66.78 -22.74
CA SER A 269 9.18 65.43 -22.74
C SER A 269 8.76 64.66 -24.00
N THR A 270 9.70 63.92 -24.57
CA THR A 270 9.45 63.00 -25.69
C THR A 270 9.16 61.57 -25.22
N GLN A 271 9.09 61.35 -23.91
CA GLN A 271 8.75 60.05 -23.35
C GLN A 271 7.24 59.77 -23.52
N ASN A 272 6.93 58.55 -23.91
CA ASN A 272 5.56 58.10 -24.17
C ASN A 272 4.70 58.18 -22.90
N GLY A 273 3.57 58.87 -22.96
CA GLY A 273 2.69 59.12 -21.81
C GLY A 273 3.14 60.27 -20.89
N CYS A 274 4.16 61.02 -21.29
CA CYS A 274 4.69 62.21 -20.60
C CYS A 274 4.70 63.45 -21.50
N GLU A 275 3.96 63.48 -22.61
CA GLU A 275 4.08 64.54 -23.62
C GLU A 275 3.67 65.93 -23.11
N ASP A 276 2.97 65.99 -22.00
CA ASP A 276 2.56 67.22 -21.32
C ASP A 276 3.53 67.67 -20.21
N VAL A 277 4.60 66.91 -19.96
CA VAL A 277 5.63 67.26 -18.98
C VAL A 277 6.58 68.29 -19.59
N CYS A 278 6.57 69.50 -19.04
CA CYS A 278 7.48 70.55 -19.46
C CYS A 278 8.88 70.39 -18.85
N LEU A 279 9.90 70.35 -19.70
CA LEU A 279 11.30 70.22 -19.30
C LEU A 279 12.06 71.55 -19.30
N GLU A 280 11.62 72.52 -20.11
CA GLU A 280 12.24 73.85 -20.22
C GLU A 280 11.15 74.92 -20.45
N CYS A 281 11.22 76.05 -19.75
CA CYS A 281 10.31 77.17 -19.94
C CYS A 281 10.72 78.05 -21.14
N SER A 282 9.74 78.61 -21.85
CA SER A 282 9.99 79.64 -22.85
C SER A 282 10.38 80.94 -22.15
N LEU A 283 11.48 81.56 -22.60
CA LEU A 283 11.93 82.88 -22.13
C LEU A 283 11.20 84.03 -22.85
N LYS A 284 10.39 83.73 -23.87
CA LYS A 284 9.72 84.72 -24.71
C LYS A 284 8.24 84.39 -24.94
N PRO A 285 7.36 85.41 -25.05
CA PRO A 285 5.97 85.22 -25.46
C PRO A 285 5.86 84.56 -26.84
N LYS A 286 4.88 83.68 -27.02
CA LYS A 286 4.59 83.00 -28.29
C LYS A 286 4.30 84.04 -29.38
N GLY A 287 5.13 84.11 -30.41
CA GLY A 287 5.03 85.09 -31.51
C GLY A 287 6.12 86.17 -31.54
N CYS A 288 7.07 86.16 -30.60
CA CYS A 288 8.17 87.12 -30.54
C CYS A 288 9.53 86.46 -30.88
N GLU A 289 9.74 86.11 -32.15
CA GLU A 289 10.99 85.47 -32.60
C GLU A 289 12.20 86.44 -32.58
N ASN A 290 11.98 87.74 -32.83
CA ASN A 290 13.05 88.74 -33.01
C ASN A 290 13.09 89.89 -31.99
N GLY A 291 12.24 89.89 -30.95
CA GLY A 291 12.25 90.94 -29.93
C GLY A 291 13.15 90.60 -28.73
N THR A 292 13.97 91.55 -28.29
CA THR A 292 14.59 91.54 -26.96
C THR A 292 13.58 92.06 -25.95
N VAL A 293 13.39 91.32 -24.86
CA VAL A 293 12.56 91.76 -23.72
C VAL A 293 13.50 92.43 -22.73
N GLU A 294 13.65 93.74 -22.82
CA GLU A 294 14.01 94.54 -21.65
C GLU A 294 12.76 95.27 -21.17
N SER A 295 12.63 95.32 -19.85
CA SER A 295 11.49 95.80 -19.06
C SER A 295 10.93 97.13 -19.56
N ASP A 296 9.59 97.18 -19.63
CA ASP A 296 8.72 98.37 -19.81
C ASP A 296 7.97 98.54 -21.14
N SER A 297 7.95 97.57 -22.06
CA SER A 297 7.10 97.68 -23.27
C SER A 297 6.73 96.33 -23.90
N VAL A 298 5.47 95.90 -23.71
CA VAL A 298 4.87 94.79 -24.46
C VAL A 298 4.57 95.25 -25.89
N TRP A 299 5.41 94.88 -26.87
CA TRP A 299 5.09 94.98 -28.30
C TRP A 299 5.34 93.63 -28.99
N CYS A 300 4.56 92.62 -28.58
CA CYS A 300 4.52 91.31 -29.25
C CYS A 300 3.16 91.10 -29.96
N SER A 301 2.62 92.12 -30.64
CA SER A 301 1.57 91.97 -31.66
C SER A 301 1.15 93.33 -32.22
N ALA A 302 2.03 93.96 -32.98
CA ALA A 302 1.63 94.86 -34.05
C ALA A 302 2.76 94.78 -35.05
N SER A 303 2.47 94.57 -36.33
CA SER A 303 3.40 94.93 -37.40
C SER A 303 4.02 96.26 -36.99
N ALA A 304 5.32 96.30 -36.72
CA ALA A 304 5.95 97.47 -36.15
C ALA A 304 5.68 98.62 -37.13
N ILE A 305 4.68 99.46 -36.83
CA ILE A 305 4.47 100.70 -37.55
C ILE A 305 5.60 101.57 -37.02
N THR A 306 6.77 101.41 -37.65
CA THR A 306 7.93 102.28 -37.47
C THR A 306 7.72 103.62 -38.16
N ASP A 307 6.58 103.78 -38.84
CA ASP A 307 6.16 105.03 -39.45
C ASP A 307 5.51 105.95 -38.40
N CYS A 308 6.30 106.90 -37.91
CA CYS A 308 5.87 107.92 -36.97
C CYS A 308 4.68 108.75 -37.50
N ALA A 309 4.52 108.90 -38.82
CA ALA A 309 3.43 109.67 -39.41
C ALA A 309 2.08 108.95 -39.27
N ALA A 310 2.06 107.62 -39.42
CA ALA A 310 0.87 106.79 -39.20
C ALA A 310 0.42 106.78 -37.73
N LEU A 311 1.35 107.04 -36.80
CA LEU A 311 1.09 107.19 -35.37
C LEU A 311 0.71 108.63 -34.97
N GLY A 312 0.57 109.55 -35.93
CA GLY A 312 0.11 110.92 -35.71
C GLY A 312 1.20 111.93 -35.31
N TYR A 313 2.49 111.54 -35.39
CA TYR A 313 3.60 112.48 -35.24
C TYR A 313 3.74 113.33 -36.51
N LYS A 314 4.14 114.60 -36.37
CA LYS A 314 4.29 115.54 -37.50
C LYS A 314 5.62 116.26 -37.46
N ASP A 315 6.11 116.64 -38.64
CA ASP A 315 7.24 117.55 -38.83
C ASP A 315 6.82 119.00 -38.59
N ALA A 316 6.66 119.41 -37.33
CA ALA A 316 6.44 120.82 -37.02
C ALA A 316 6.96 121.22 -35.64
N SER A 317 7.53 122.43 -35.58
CA SER A 317 7.91 123.08 -34.33
C SER A 317 6.67 123.46 -33.53
N CYS A 318 6.50 122.86 -32.35
CA CYS A 318 5.33 123.08 -31.49
C CYS A 318 5.66 123.99 -30.31
N SER A 319 4.69 124.80 -29.91
CA SER A 319 4.81 125.79 -28.85
C SER A 319 4.67 125.23 -27.42
N GLY A 320 4.48 123.91 -27.26
CA GLY A 320 4.20 123.22 -25.99
C GLY A 320 5.11 122.02 -25.70
N HIS A 321 4.71 121.13 -24.79
CA HIS A 321 5.48 119.91 -24.48
C HIS A 321 5.52 118.97 -25.69
N LYS A 322 6.72 118.52 -26.05
CA LYS A 322 6.98 117.64 -27.20
C LYS A 322 7.47 116.27 -26.73
N ILE A 323 6.87 115.22 -27.27
CA ILE A 323 7.38 113.86 -27.17
C ILE A 323 7.96 113.48 -28.54
N ARG A 324 9.22 113.03 -28.55
CA ARG A 324 9.94 112.66 -29.77
C ARG A 324 9.57 111.24 -30.18
N CYS A 325 9.43 111.01 -31.48
CA CYS A 325 9.28 109.64 -31.96
C CYS A 325 10.57 108.82 -31.68
N PRO A 326 10.47 107.57 -31.19
CA PRO A 326 11.64 106.74 -30.90
C PRO A 326 12.46 106.35 -32.14
N PHE A 327 11.84 106.35 -33.32
CA PHE A 327 12.42 105.80 -34.56
C PHE A 327 12.75 106.88 -35.62
N ASP A 328 12.29 108.11 -35.45
CA ASP A 328 12.64 109.26 -36.29
C ASP A 328 12.85 110.50 -35.41
N THR A 329 14.07 111.03 -35.45
CA THR A 329 14.48 112.16 -34.62
C THR A 329 13.88 113.50 -35.07
N ASN A 330 13.26 113.56 -36.25
CA ASN A 330 12.71 114.79 -36.83
C ASN A 330 11.21 114.96 -36.57
N GLN A 331 10.50 113.89 -36.21
CA GLN A 331 9.06 113.91 -35.97
C GLN A 331 8.70 113.97 -34.48
N PHE A 332 7.74 114.84 -34.13
CA PHE A 332 7.29 115.06 -32.75
C PHE A 332 5.77 115.00 -32.66
N SER A 333 5.26 114.61 -31.49
CA SER A 333 3.85 114.76 -31.11
C SER A 333 3.74 115.83 -30.04
N CYS A 334 2.73 116.68 -30.18
CA CYS A 334 2.61 117.92 -29.45
C CYS A 334 1.31 117.95 -28.67
N PHE A 335 1.44 118.15 -27.37
CA PHE A 335 0.31 118.25 -26.46
C PHE A 335 0.13 119.72 -26.08
N ALA A 336 -1.07 120.25 -26.26
CA ALA A 336 -1.48 121.47 -25.56
C ALA A 336 -1.76 121.08 -24.11
N ASN A 337 -1.32 121.90 -23.14
CA ASN A 337 -1.83 121.78 -21.78
C ASN A 337 -3.34 122.05 -21.76
#